data_AF-A0A7D8YEK9-F1
#
_entry.id   AF-A0A7D8YEK9-F1
#
_cell.length_a   1.000
_cell.length_b   1.000
_cell.length_c   1.000
_cell.angle_alpha   90.00
_cell.angle_beta   90.00
_cell.angle_gamma   90.00
#
_symmetry.space_group_name_H-M   'P 1'
#
loop_
_entity.id
_entity.type
_entity.pdbx_description
1 polymer ?
#
loop_
_entity_poly.entity_id
_entity_poly.type
_entity_poly.pdbx_seq_one_letter_code
_entity_poly.pdbx_strand_id
1 'polypeptide(L)' 'MFQVNDEIAKRIAEQFLSEQRSGFVYECIGVKKPDRFPNELNVSFRVMSADGIEFDGPVVVIVDEPSKAARFF' A
#
# COMPACT_ATOMS: atom_id res chain seq x y z
N MET A 1 -13.59 16.99 8.17
CA MET A 1 -13.29 16.02 7.09
C MET A 1 -11.97 15.38 7.46
N PHE A 2 -11.93 14.08 7.77
CA PHE A 2 -10.67 13.40 8.12
C PHE A 2 -9.93 13.09 6.83
N GLN A 3 -8.86 13.84 6.56
CA GLN A 3 -7.97 13.60 5.43
C GLN A 3 -7.18 12.30 5.69
N VAL A 4 -6.98 11.48 4.65
CA VAL A 4 -6.15 10.27 4.78
C VAL A 4 -4.70 10.74 4.70
N ASN A 5 -4.00 10.66 5.84
CA ASN A 5 -2.56 10.89 5.89
C ASN A 5 -1.79 9.61 5.55
N ASP A 6 -0.47 9.73 5.39
CA ASP A 6 0.41 8.63 5.02
C ASP A 6 0.29 7.40 5.94
N GLU A 7 0.09 7.63 7.25
CA GLU A 7 -0.09 6.54 8.23
C GLU A 7 -1.40 5.77 8.03
N ILE A 8 -2.50 6.48 7.75
CA ILE A 8 -3.79 5.85 7.47
C ILE A 8 -3.73 5.10 6.14
N ALA A 9 -3.15 5.70 5.10
CA ALA A 9 -2.96 5.05 3.81
C ALA A 9 -2.14 3.75 3.94
N LYS A 10 -1.04 3.81 4.70
CA LYS A 10 -0.23 2.63 5.02
C LYS A 10 -1.07 1.53 5.67
N ARG A 11 -1.83 1.84 6.73
CA ARG A 11 -2.66 0.85 7.44
C ARG A 11 -3.71 0.20 6.55
N ILE A 12 -4.38 1.00 5.71
CA ILE A 12 -5.38 0.49 4.75
C ILE A 12 -4.71 -0.47 3.76
N ALA A 13 -3.56 -0.09 3.22
CA ALA A 13 -2.83 -0.92 2.27
C ALA A 13 -2.27 -2.21 2.92
N GLU A 14 -1.77 -2.15 4.16
CA GLU A 14 -1.32 -3.32 4.93
C GLU A 14 -2.47 -4.30 5.17
N GLN A 15 -3.65 -3.79 5.57
CA GLN A 15 -4.84 -4.61 5.74
C GLN A 15 -5.23 -5.31 4.43
N PHE A 16 -5.31 -4.55 3.33
CA PHE A 16 -5.62 -5.10 2.01
C PHE A 16 -4.64 -6.21 1.59
N LEU A 17 -3.34 -6.01 1.79
CA LEU A 17 -2.32 -7.02 1.47
C LEU A 17 -2.45 -8.28 2.33
N SER A 18 -2.75 -8.12 3.62
CA SER A 18 -2.94 -9.25 4.54
C SER A 18 -4.14 -10.12 4.17
N GLU A 19 -5.20 -9.52 3.61
CA GLU A 19 -6.41 -10.22 3.18
C GLU A 19 -6.21 -10.95 1.84
N GLN A 20 -5.43 -10.38 0.93
CA GLN A 20 -5.23 -10.92 -0.43
C GLN A 20 -4.11 -11.96 -0.52
N ARG A 21 -3.05 -11.82 0.27
CA ARG A 21 -1.81 -12.59 0.11
C ARG A 21 -1.19 -12.94 1.46
N SER A 22 -1.76 -13.93 2.12
CA SER A 22 -1.14 -14.53 3.30
C SER A 22 0.15 -15.28 2.93
N GLY A 23 1.19 -15.18 3.77
CA GLY A 23 2.48 -15.87 3.57
C GLY A 23 3.62 -15.01 3.02
N PHE A 24 3.37 -13.72 2.73
CA PHE A 24 4.40 -12.74 2.39
C PHE A 24 4.53 -11.69 3.48
N VAL A 25 5.74 -11.16 3.64
CA VAL A 25 6.04 -10.02 4.49
C VAL A 25 6.13 -8.79 3.59
N TYR A 26 5.35 -7.76 3.93
CA TYR A 26 5.33 -6.49 3.20
C TYR A 26 5.98 -5.41 4.05
N GLU A 27 7.03 -4.80 3.53
CA GLU A 27 7.70 -3.65 4.15
C GLU A 27 7.36 -2.39 3.37
N CYS A 28 6.66 -1.45 4.00
CA CYS A 28 6.34 -0.17 3.36
C CYS A 28 7.63 0.64 3.14
N ILE A 29 7.95 0.92 1.88
CA ILE A 29 9.15 1.66 1.46
C ILE A 29 8.84 3.11 1.07
N GLY A 30 7.55 3.48 0.92
CA GLY A 30 7.18 4.87 0.66
C GLY A 30 5.69 5.07 0.38
N VAL A 31 5.21 6.28 0.67
CA VAL A 31 3.88 6.76 0.30
C VAL A 31 4.06 7.97 -0.62
N LYS A 32 3.38 7.99 -1.76
CA LYS A 32 3.44 9.09 -2.71
C LYS A 32 2.04 9.52 -3.13
N LYS A 33 1.78 10.83 -3.09
CA LYS A 33 0.58 11.42 -3.64
C LYS A 33 0.83 11.86 -5.09
N PRO A 34 0.21 11.23 -6.10
CA PRO A 34 0.40 11.62 -7.50
C PRO A 34 -0.30 12.95 -7.82
N ASP A 35 0.38 13.85 -8.54
CA ASP A 35 -0.17 15.17 -8.93
C ASP A 35 -1.46 15.08 -9.77
N ARG A 36 -1.60 13.99 -10.55
CA ARG A 36 -2.77 13.77 -11.42
C ARG A 36 -4.00 13.23 -10.67
N PHE A 37 -3.82 12.63 -9.49
CA PHE A 37 -4.90 12.03 -8.71
C PHE A 37 -4.80 12.52 -7.26
N PRO A 38 -5.30 13.73 -6.97
CA PRO A 38 -5.13 14.36 -5.66
C PRO A 38 -5.95 13.71 -4.54
N ASN A 39 -6.72 12.68 -4.86
CA ASN A 39 -7.50 11.88 -3.90
C ASN A 39 -6.96 10.46 -3.78
N GLU A 40 -5.81 10.15 -4.39
CA GLU A 40 -5.18 8.84 -4.29
C GLU A 40 -3.83 8.97 -3.56
N LEU A 41 -3.46 7.94 -2.80
CA LEU A 41 -2.10 7.74 -2.31
C LEU A 41 -1.56 6.40 -2.80
N ASN A 42 -0.36 6.43 -3.38
CA ASN A 42 0.35 5.25 -3.81
C ASN A 42 1.28 4.80 -2.67
N VAL A 43 0.98 3.66 -2.08
CA VAL A 43 1.79 3.03 -1.03
C VAL A 43 2.62 1.93 -1.66
N SER A 44 3.94 2.06 -1.60
CA SER A 44 4.89 1.10 -2.17
C SER A 44 5.41 0.18 -1.08
N PHE A 45 5.42 -1.12 -1.37
CA PHE A 45 5.89 -2.17 -0.47
C PHE A 45 6.98 -2.99 -1.14
N ARG A 46 8.09 -3.21 -0.43
CA ARG A 46 9.00 -4.32 -0.69
C ARG A 46 8.30 -5.62 -0.25
N VAL A 47 8.35 -6.65 -1.08
CA VAL A 47 7.73 -7.94 -0.80
C VAL A 47 8.82 -8.97 -0.52
N MET A 48 8.70 -9.65 0.61
CA MET A 48 9.59 -10.74 1.01
C MET A 48 8.76 -12.01 1.25
N SER A 49 9.30 -13.18 0.93
CA SER A 49 8.74 -14.45 1.40
C SER A 49 8.90 -14.56 2.92
N ALA A 50 8.12 -15.45 3.54
CA ALA A 50 8.32 -15.80 4.95
C ALA A 50 9.75 -16.29 5.26
N ASP A 51 10.43 -16.85 4.25
CA ASP A 51 11.83 -17.33 4.34
C ASP A 51 12.87 -16.20 4.10
N GLY A 52 12.43 -14.95 3.96
CA GLY A 52 13.29 -13.79 3.79
C GLY A 52 13.80 -13.56 2.36
N ILE A 53 13.21 -14.22 1.36
CA ILE A 53 13.57 -14.01 -0.05
C ILE A 53 12.82 -12.78 -0.57
N GLU A 54 13.54 -11.74 -0.96
CA GLU A 54 12.96 -10.57 -1.62
C GLU A 54 12.51 -10.92 -3.04
N PHE A 55 11.28 -10.52 -3.38
CA PHE A 55 10.76 -10.62 -4.74
C PHE A 55 11.19 -9.43 -5.58
N ASP A 56 11.47 -9.67 -6.86
CA ASP A 56 11.90 -8.62 -7.78
C ASP A 56 10.75 -7.64 -8.07
N GLY A 57 10.86 -6.44 -7.50
CA GLY A 57 9.96 -5.31 -7.72
C GLY A 57 9.03 -5.00 -6.55
N PRO A 58 8.82 -3.70 -6.24
CA PRO A 58 7.87 -3.30 -5.22
C PRO A 58 6.42 -3.51 -5.68
N VAL A 59 5.55 -3.90 -4.76
CA VAL A 59 4.11 -3.87 -4.94
C VAL A 59 3.61 -2.46 -4.61
N VAL A 60 2.85 -1.87 -5.52
CA VAL A 60 2.20 -0.58 -5.28
C VAL A 60 0.71 -0.80 -5.05
N VAL A 61 0.23 -0.29 -3.92
CA VAL A 61 -1.20 -0.26 -3.56
C VAL A 61 -1.67 1.18 -3.64
N ILE A 62 -2.71 1.42 -4.44
CA ILE A 62 -3.41 2.71 -4.50
C ILE A 62 -4.49 2.72 -3.43
N VAL A 63 -4.49 3.76 -2.60
CA VAL A 63 -5.52 4.04 -1.59
C VAL A 63 -6.29 5.28 -1.99
N ASP A 64 -7.60 5.13 -2.20
CA ASP A 64 -8.51 6.25 -2.49
C ASP A 64 -8.94 6.93 -1.17
N GLU A 65 -8.61 8.21 -0.99
CA GLU A 65 -8.90 8.95 0.26
C GLU A 65 -10.41 9.03 0.58
N PRO A 66 -11.31 9.35 -0.37
CA PRO A 66 -12.74 9.48 -0.10
C PRO A 66 -13.40 8.17 0.35
N SER A 67 -13.10 7.06 -0.32
CA SER A 67 -13.75 5.77 -0.08
C SER A 67 -12.98 4.87 0.89
N LYS A 68 -11.70 5.18 1.15
CA LYS A 68 -10.76 4.31 1.88
C LYS A 68 -10.61 2.94 1.23
N ALA A 69 -10.90 2.83 -0.06
CA ALA A 69 -10.70 1.61 -0.82
C ALA A 69 -9.23 1.47 -1.21
N ALA A 70 -8.73 0.22 -1.23
CA ALA A 70 -7.40 -0.11 -1.71
C ALA A 70 -7.48 -1.02 -2.94
N ARG A 71 -6.55 -0.83 -3.87
CA ARG A 71 -6.38 -1.66 -5.07
C ARG A 71 -4.91 -1.75 -5.46
N PHE A 72 -4.55 -2.80 -6.20
CA PHE A 72 -3.24 -2.83 -6.86
C PHE A 72 -3.16 -1.75 -7.95
N PHE A 73 -1.97 -1.17 -8.12
CA PHE A 73 -1.65 -0.23 -9.19
C PHE A 73 -1.73 -0.90 -10.57
#